data_AF-A0A7X7VYM6-F1
#
_entry.id   AF-A0A7X7VYM6-F1
#
_cell.length_a   1.000
_cell.length_b   1.000
_cell.length_c   1.000
_cell.angle_alpha   90.00
_cell.angle_beta   90.00
_cell.angle_gamma   90.00
#
_symmetry.space_group_name_H-M   'P 1'
#
loop_
_entity.id
_entity.type
_entity.pdbx_description
1 polymer ?
#
loop_
_entity_poly.entity_id
_entity_poly.type
_entity_poly.pdbx_seq_one_letter_code
_entity_poly.pdbx_strand_id
1 'polypeptide(L)'
;IHTPKTEETYGMIGERELSICKDGVRIVNAARGGLVNEKALYDAIKSGKVAGAAIDVLDPEPGYDKPPEEQTYTNPLLELDNVIITPHLGASTQEANFNVGTAIAQLVADALDGQMVAAVNMPPMRADLNGLRPYISLAEMLGKIYYQSEKETVQKIEIEYSGDLADKETKVISLSVLKGFLDPVIKEKVNYVNAELMLHNMGIEMVESKRSQLDKYTNLITVKFTTKQRTLSVSGTIFAKEEMRIVDFFGYKLDFEPTPYIVAIQNIDKPGMIGRIGTVLGNAGVNIAAMQWSRNRKGEKAVAFVSVDQNVDDQTLDEIRRIDGVLKVSLLRF
;
A
#
# COMPACT_ATOMS: atom_id res chain seq x y z
N ILE A 1 20.00 20.69 -20.63
CA ILE A 1 19.13 20.98 -19.46
C ILE A 1 18.36 19.70 -19.15
N HIS A 2 18.39 19.23 -17.90
CA HIS A 2 17.79 17.95 -17.49
C HIS A 2 17.14 18.07 -16.11
N THR A 3 15.98 18.71 -16.05
CA THR A 3 15.19 18.87 -14.81
C THR A 3 13.72 18.53 -15.10
N PRO A 4 12.95 18.09 -14.08
CA PRO A 4 11.50 17.96 -14.22
C PRO A 4 10.85 19.34 -14.39
N LYS A 5 9.64 19.38 -14.96
CA LYS A 5 8.79 20.59 -15.02
C LYS A 5 7.99 20.68 -13.73
N THR A 6 8.31 21.65 -12.90
CA THR A 6 7.60 22.02 -11.67
C THR A 6 7.34 23.52 -11.71
N GLU A 7 6.61 24.07 -10.73
CA GLU A 7 6.41 25.52 -10.63
C GLU A 7 7.74 26.26 -10.49
N GLU A 8 8.70 25.68 -9.75
CA GLU A 8 10.01 26.28 -9.50
C GLU A 8 10.96 26.20 -10.70
N THR A 9 10.81 25.21 -11.58
CA THR A 9 11.68 25.03 -12.75
C THR A 9 11.10 25.61 -14.02
N TYR A 10 9.83 26.01 -14.02
CA TYR A 10 9.19 26.67 -15.14
C TYR A 10 9.87 28.01 -15.44
N GLY A 11 10.34 28.18 -16.67
CA GLY A 11 11.05 29.38 -17.11
C GLY A 11 12.38 29.61 -16.41
N MET A 12 12.96 28.59 -15.75
CA MET A 12 14.17 28.74 -14.93
C MET A 12 15.39 29.28 -15.70
N ILE A 13 15.43 29.11 -17.03
CA ILE A 13 16.38 29.77 -17.92
C ILE A 13 15.64 30.84 -18.73
N GLY A 14 15.66 32.07 -18.23
CA GLY A 14 15.10 33.26 -18.88
C GLY A 14 16.17 34.21 -19.44
N GLU A 15 15.75 35.44 -19.74
CA GLU A 15 16.65 36.48 -20.29
C GLU A 15 17.87 36.72 -19.40
N ARG A 16 17.67 36.77 -18.07
CA ARG A 16 18.74 36.99 -17.11
C ARG A 16 19.78 35.86 -17.17
N GLU A 17 19.35 34.61 -17.11
CA GLU A 17 20.22 33.45 -17.13
C GLU A 17 20.97 33.32 -18.46
N LEU A 18 20.31 33.63 -19.57
CA LEU A 18 20.95 33.67 -20.89
C LEU A 18 21.99 34.81 -20.98
N SER A 19 21.73 35.97 -20.38
CA SER A 19 22.63 37.13 -20.43
C SER A 19 23.98 36.88 -19.75
N ILE A 20 23.99 36.09 -18.67
CA ILE A 20 25.19 35.72 -17.91
C ILE A 20 25.95 34.53 -18.48
N CYS A 21 25.39 33.84 -19.49
CA CYS A 21 26.11 32.80 -20.21
C CYS A 21 27.33 33.38 -20.95
N LYS A 22 28.26 32.51 -21.36
CA LYS A 22 29.34 32.90 -22.27
C LYS A 22 28.76 33.31 -23.63
N ASP A 23 29.38 34.26 -24.29
CA ASP A 23 29.02 34.62 -25.67
C ASP A 23 29.28 33.44 -26.60
N GLY A 24 28.32 33.16 -27.49
CA GLY A 24 28.37 32.01 -28.39
C GLY A 24 28.08 30.66 -27.72
N VAL A 25 27.47 30.66 -26.53
CA VAL A 25 27.01 29.42 -25.88
C VAL A 25 26.03 28.65 -26.77
N ARG A 26 25.97 27.33 -26.63
CA ARG A 26 24.95 26.48 -27.26
C ARG A 26 24.07 25.86 -26.19
N ILE A 27 22.76 25.89 -26.41
CA ILE A 27 21.77 25.38 -25.46
C ILE A 27 21.16 24.08 -25.97
N VAL A 28 21.02 23.08 -25.09
CA VAL A 28 20.29 21.85 -25.41
C VAL A 28 19.19 21.63 -24.37
N ASN A 29 17.95 21.51 -24.82
CA ASN A 29 16.82 21.11 -23.98
C ASN A 29 16.10 19.90 -24.61
N ALA A 30 16.36 18.72 -24.04
CA ALA A 30 15.65 17.48 -24.35
C ALA A 30 15.01 16.89 -23.07
N ALA A 31 14.55 17.77 -22.18
CA ALA A 31 14.00 17.39 -20.89
C ALA A 31 12.50 17.68 -20.79
N ARG A 32 12.12 18.94 -20.62
CA ARG A 32 10.71 19.37 -20.62
C ARG A 32 10.56 20.73 -21.31
N GLY A 33 9.45 20.91 -22.02
CA GLY A 33 9.05 22.20 -22.57
C GLY A 33 8.84 23.23 -21.46
N GLY A 34 9.21 24.49 -21.74
CA GLY A 34 9.04 25.59 -20.79
C GLY A 34 10.14 25.74 -19.74
N LEU A 35 11.15 24.87 -19.70
CA LEU A 35 12.32 25.06 -18.82
C LEU A 35 13.21 26.23 -19.26
N VAL A 36 13.29 26.44 -20.58
CA VAL A 36 13.89 27.63 -21.18
C VAL A 36 12.75 28.50 -21.68
N ASN A 37 12.78 29.78 -21.35
CA ASN A 37 11.87 30.73 -21.95
C ASN A 37 12.19 30.86 -23.45
N GLU A 38 11.30 30.36 -24.29
CA GLU A 38 11.52 30.25 -25.75
C GLU A 38 11.67 31.61 -26.43
N LYS A 39 10.94 32.63 -25.96
CA LYS A 39 11.09 34.00 -26.44
C LYS A 39 12.48 34.55 -26.09
N ALA A 40 12.91 34.40 -24.83
CA ALA A 40 14.22 34.84 -24.40
C ALA A 40 15.35 34.12 -25.18
N LEU A 41 15.16 32.82 -25.46
CA LEU A 41 16.08 32.05 -26.28
C LEU A 41 16.13 32.56 -27.72
N TYR A 42 14.98 32.83 -28.35
CA TYR A 42 14.91 33.43 -29.68
C TYR A 42 15.69 34.76 -29.73
N ASP A 43 15.43 35.66 -28.79
CA ASP A 43 16.08 36.97 -28.71
C ASP A 43 17.60 36.84 -28.48
N ALA A 44 18.02 35.90 -27.62
CA ALA A 44 19.43 35.61 -27.36
C ALA A 44 20.15 35.00 -28.57
N ILE A 45 19.45 34.23 -29.40
CA ILE A 45 19.99 33.69 -30.65
C ILE A 45 20.11 34.77 -31.71
N LYS A 46 19.06 35.58 -31.91
CA LYS A 46 19.07 36.70 -32.88
C LYS A 46 20.15 37.74 -32.57
N SER A 47 20.41 37.99 -31.28
CA SER A 47 21.48 38.91 -30.85
C SER A 47 22.89 38.32 -30.96
N GLY A 48 23.03 37.02 -31.24
CA GLY A 48 24.32 36.32 -31.29
C GLY A 48 24.89 35.94 -29.91
N LYS A 49 24.17 36.25 -28.82
CA LYS A 49 24.55 35.81 -27.46
C LYS A 49 24.62 34.29 -27.36
N VAL A 50 23.64 33.61 -27.94
CA VAL A 50 23.58 32.16 -28.09
C VAL A 50 23.88 31.81 -29.55
N ALA A 51 24.90 30.98 -29.78
CA ALA A 51 25.31 30.60 -31.15
C ALA A 51 24.32 29.66 -31.83
N GLY A 52 23.54 28.90 -31.05
CA GLY A 52 22.51 28.00 -31.54
C GLY A 52 21.91 27.16 -30.42
N ALA A 53 20.84 26.43 -30.74
CA ALA A 53 20.15 25.58 -29.78
C ALA A 53 19.69 24.24 -30.41
N ALA A 54 19.54 23.22 -29.57
CA ALA A 54 18.87 21.96 -29.93
C ALA A 54 17.73 21.71 -28.93
N ILE A 55 16.49 21.69 -29.43
CA ILE A 55 15.27 21.65 -28.62
C ILE A 55 14.41 20.47 -29.08
N ASP A 56 14.18 19.51 -28.19
CA ASP A 56 13.30 18.36 -28.45
C ASP A 56 11.88 18.59 -27.88
N VAL A 57 11.72 19.57 -27.00
CA VAL A 57 10.50 19.78 -26.20
C VAL A 57 10.13 21.27 -26.20
N LEU A 58 8.89 21.57 -26.61
CA LEU A 58 8.36 22.94 -26.77
C LEU A 58 7.20 23.21 -25.79
N ASP A 59 6.81 24.46 -25.62
CA ASP A 59 5.71 24.85 -24.73
C ASP A 59 4.83 25.97 -25.31
N PRO A 60 3.62 25.66 -25.82
CA PRO A 60 3.03 24.34 -25.92
C PRO A 60 3.67 23.48 -27.02
N GLU A 61 3.59 22.16 -26.90
CA GLU A 61 3.93 21.23 -27.99
C GLU A 61 2.83 21.20 -29.07
N PRO A 62 3.14 20.76 -30.30
CA PRO A 62 2.13 20.43 -31.30
C PRO A 62 1.13 19.39 -30.76
N GLY A 63 -0.09 19.38 -31.28
CA GLY A 63 -1.13 18.44 -30.83
C GLY A 63 -0.86 16.97 -31.15
N TYR A 64 0.10 16.70 -32.04
CA TYR A 64 0.45 15.37 -32.61
C TYR A 64 -0.74 14.49 -33.02
N ASP A 65 -1.89 15.12 -33.29
CA ASP A 65 -3.17 14.49 -33.64
C ASP A 65 -3.36 14.33 -35.15
N LYS A 66 -2.45 14.93 -35.95
CA LYS A 66 -2.49 14.95 -37.41
C LYS A 66 -1.11 14.65 -37.99
N PRO A 67 -1.05 14.17 -39.25
CA PRO A 67 0.21 14.08 -40.00
C PRO A 67 0.95 15.43 -40.04
N PRO A 68 2.30 15.44 -40.08
CA PRO A 68 3.08 16.67 -40.09
C PRO A 68 2.66 17.68 -41.16
N GLU A 69 2.27 17.21 -42.35
CA GLU A 69 1.82 18.03 -43.47
C GLU A 69 0.48 18.76 -43.24
N GLU A 70 -0.33 18.28 -42.30
CA GLU A 70 -1.66 18.80 -41.97
C GLU A 70 -1.68 19.53 -40.61
N GLN A 71 -0.56 19.52 -39.90
CA GLN A 71 -0.45 20.10 -38.57
C GLN A 71 -0.21 21.60 -38.64
N THR A 72 -1.09 22.38 -38.02
CA THR A 72 -0.88 23.82 -37.84
C THR A 72 -0.19 24.06 -36.50
N TYR A 73 1.12 24.28 -36.54
CA TYR A 73 1.91 24.64 -35.36
C TYR A 73 2.90 25.75 -35.71
N THR A 74 2.96 26.79 -34.88
CA THR A 74 3.85 27.92 -35.07
C THR A 74 4.68 28.16 -33.81
N ASN A 75 5.98 28.32 -33.99
CA ASN A 75 6.92 28.68 -32.93
C ASN A 75 8.05 29.49 -33.55
N PRO A 76 8.39 30.69 -33.03
CA PRO A 76 9.45 31.53 -33.60
C PRO A 76 10.81 30.83 -33.72
N LEU A 77 11.10 29.84 -32.86
CA LEU A 77 12.34 29.08 -32.93
C LEU A 77 12.46 28.24 -34.21
N LEU A 78 11.35 27.89 -34.87
CA LEU A 78 11.32 27.16 -36.14
C LEU A 78 11.84 27.99 -37.32
N GLU A 79 11.90 29.32 -37.19
CA GLU A 79 12.37 30.24 -38.23
C GLU A 79 13.89 30.43 -38.22
N LEU A 80 14.60 29.80 -37.28
CA LEU A 80 16.04 30.01 -37.05
C LEU A 80 16.87 28.84 -37.58
N ASP A 81 17.70 29.08 -38.60
CA ASP A 81 18.57 28.07 -39.22
C ASP A 81 19.59 27.43 -38.25
N ASN A 82 19.93 28.13 -37.17
CA ASN A 82 20.85 27.67 -36.12
C ASN A 82 20.14 27.05 -34.91
N VAL A 83 18.85 26.71 -35.05
CA VAL A 83 18.10 25.93 -34.07
C VAL A 83 17.71 24.58 -34.68
N ILE A 84 18.13 23.51 -34.02
CA ILE A 84 17.70 22.15 -34.35
C ILE A 84 16.48 21.83 -33.49
N ILE A 85 15.38 21.47 -34.12
CA ILE A 85 14.16 21.07 -33.42
C ILE A 85 13.81 19.63 -33.81
N THR A 86 13.52 18.81 -32.80
CA THR A 86 12.96 17.47 -32.96
C THR A 86 11.61 17.37 -32.24
N PRO A 87 10.61 16.65 -32.78
CA PRO A 87 9.26 16.60 -32.22
C PRO A 87 9.16 15.59 -31.06
N HIS A 88 9.77 15.91 -29.92
CA HIS A 88 9.72 15.10 -28.68
C HIS A 88 10.13 13.63 -28.91
N LEU A 89 11.26 13.45 -29.58
CA LEU A 89 11.76 12.14 -29.99
C LEU A 89 12.70 11.50 -28.97
N GLY A 90 12.98 12.14 -27.84
CA GLY A 90 13.95 11.65 -26.86
C GLY A 90 13.70 10.21 -26.38
N ALA A 91 12.44 9.77 -26.32
CA ALA A 91 12.06 8.39 -25.98
C ALA A 91 11.64 7.54 -27.19
N SER A 92 11.59 8.09 -28.39
CA SER A 92 11.08 7.45 -29.61
C SER A 92 12.12 6.52 -30.25
N THR A 93 12.53 5.50 -29.51
CA THR A 93 13.49 4.46 -29.95
C THR A 93 12.91 3.06 -29.76
N GLN A 94 13.38 2.09 -30.54
CA GLN A 94 12.92 0.70 -30.41
C GLN A 94 13.30 0.12 -29.05
N GLU A 95 14.50 0.44 -28.57
CA GLU A 95 15.04 0.00 -27.29
C GLU A 95 14.26 0.59 -26.11
N ALA A 96 13.93 1.88 -26.14
CA ALA A 96 13.10 2.49 -25.10
C ALA A 96 11.71 1.87 -25.05
N ASN A 97 11.06 1.67 -26.20
CA ASN A 97 9.75 1.02 -26.28
C ASN A 97 9.80 -0.43 -25.75
N PHE A 98 10.84 -1.19 -26.11
CA PHE A 98 11.03 -2.55 -25.60
C PHE A 98 11.22 -2.58 -24.07
N ASN A 99 12.08 -1.70 -23.55
CA ASN A 99 12.34 -1.59 -22.11
C ASN A 99 11.09 -1.17 -21.33
N VAL A 100 10.37 -0.15 -21.80
CA VAL A 100 9.12 0.30 -21.20
C VAL A 100 8.07 -0.79 -21.27
N GLY A 101 7.88 -1.43 -22.43
CA GLY A 101 6.93 -2.52 -22.60
C GLY A 101 7.19 -3.69 -21.64
N THR A 102 8.46 -4.10 -21.52
CA THR A 102 8.88 -5.17 -20.60
C THR A 102 8.65 -4.77 -19.14
N ALA A 103 9.04 -3.55 -18.75
CA ALA A 103 8.87 -3.06 -17.39
C ALA A 103 7.39 -2.97 -16.99
N ILE A 104 6.52 -2.46 -17.87
CA ILE A 104 5.08 -2.39 -17.63
C ILE A 104 4.47 -3.80 -17.57
N ALA A 105 4.85 -4.71 -18.46
CA ALA A 105 4.37 -6.09 -18.42
C ALA A 105 4.71 -6.77 -17.09
N GLN A 106 5.93 -6.58 -16.59
CA GLN A 106 6.34 -7.10 -15.28
C GLN A 106 5.54 -6.46 -14.13
N LEU A 107 5.37 -5.13 -14.12
CA LEU A 107 4.57 -4.44 -13.10
C LEU A 107 3.12 -4.93 -13.09
N VAL A 108 2.54 -5.21 -14.27
CA VAL A 108 1.19 -5.77 -14.36
C VAL A 108 1.16 -7.20 -13.82
N ALA A 109 2.12 -8.05 -14.17
CA ALA A 109 2.21 -9.41 -13.65
C ALA A 109 2.34 -9.42 -12.11
N ASP A 110 3.26 -8.61 -11.56
CA ASP A 110 3.49 -8.48 -10.12
C ASP A 110 2.22 -7.99 -9.40
N ALA A 111 1.54 -6.98 -9.95
CA ALA A 111 0.29 -6.48 -9.39
C ALA A 111 -0.83 -7.54 -9.42
N LEU A 112 -0.91 -8.33 -10.49
CA LEU A 112 -1.84 -9.45 -10.60
C LEU A 112 -1.48 -10.59 -9.65
N ASP A 113 -0.23 -10.73 -9.22
CA ASP A 113 0.17 -11.68 -8.18
C ASP A 113 0.08 -11.11 -6.77
N GLY A 114 -0.57 -9.94 -6.63
CA GLY A 114 -0.82 -9.31 -5.33
C GLY A 114 0.43 -8.68 -4.71
N GLN A 115 1.51 -8.54 -5.46
CA GLN A 115 2.72 -7.85 -5.02
C GLN A 115 2.50 -6.34 -4.98
N MET A 116 3.35 -5.67 -4.20
CA MET A 116 3.38 -4.22 -4.14
C MET A 116 4.20 -3.67 -5.32
N VAL A 117 3.59 -2.79 -6.11
CA VAL A 117 4.20 -2.21 -7.30
C VAL A 117 4.18 -0.68 -7.24
N ALA A 118 5.11 -0.04 -7.94
CA ALA A 118 5.21 1.41 -8.06
C ALA A 118 4.15 1.98 -9.03
N ALA A 119 2.87 1.81 -8.69
CA ALA A 119 1.77 2.38 -9.47
C ALA A 119 1.65 3.89 -9.22
N VAL A 120 1.19 4.64 -10.23
CA VAL A 120 1.09 6.11 -10.17
C VAL A 120 0.14 6.63 -9.08
N ASN A 121 -0.83 5.81 -8.67
CA ASN A 121 -1.78 6.10 -7.59
C ASN A 121 -1.37 5.50 -6.25
N MET A 122 -0.20 4.85 -6.16
CA MET A 122 0.37 4.39 -4.90
C MET A 122 1.13 5.51 -4.20
N PRO A 123 1.23 5.46 -2.86
CA PRO A 123 2.13 6.34 -2.12
C PRO A 123 3.54 6.25 -2.68
N PRO A 124 4.30 7.36 -2.72
CA PRO A 124 5.68 7.33 -3.18
C PRO A 124 6.45 6.29 -2.37
N MET A 125 7.04 5.30 -3.05
CA MET A 125 7.87 4.24 -2.44
C MET A 125 9.24 4.77 -1.96
N ARG A 126 9.30 6.01 -1.48
CA ARG A 126 10.50 6.64 -0.88
C ARG A 126 10.75 6.14 0.55
N ALA A 127 9.73 5.58 1.19
CA ALA A 127 9.88 4.97 2.50
C ALA A 127 10.80 3.75 2.41
N ASP A 128 11.66 3.56 3.43
CA ASP A 128 12.39 2.30 3.60
C ASP A 128 11.38 1.17 3.84
N LEU A 129 11.02 0.48 2.76
CA LEU A 129 10.07 -0.62 2.79
C LEU A 129 10.54 -1.75 3.71
N ASN A 130 11.84 -1.88 3.95
CA ASN A 130 12.35 -2.89 4.87
C ASN A 130 11.88 -2.60 6.30
N GLY A 131 11.94 -1.34 6.74
CA GLY A 131 11.44 -0.93 8.05
C GLY A 131 9.91 -1.00 8.19
N LEU A 132 9.16 -0.93 7.08
CA LEU A 132 7.69 -1.04 7.09
C LEU A 132 7.17 -2.47 6.90
N ARG A 133 7.99 -3.39 6.38
CA ARG A 133 7.59 -4.76 6.04
C ARG A 133 6.94 -5.54 7.20
N PRO A 134 7.45 -5.46 8.46
CA PRO A 134 6.79 -6.12 9.59
C PRO A 134 5.37 -5.57 9.83
N TYR A 135 5.18 -4.25 9.69
CA TYR A 135 3.88 -3.60 9.88
C TYR A 135 2.91 -3.88 8.73
N ILE A 136 3.40 -3.98 7.49
CA ILE A 136 2.62 -4.40 6.32
C ILE A 136 2.07 -5.82 6.55
N SER A 137 2.94 -6.74 6.98
CA SER A 137 2.57 -8.14 7.24
C SER A 137 1.56 -8.24 8.39
N LEU A 138 1.77 -7.49 9.46
CA LEU A 138 0.85 -7.40 10.59
C LEU A 138 -0.51 -6.82 10.17
N ALA A 139 -0.52 -5.74 9.40
CA ALA A 139 -1.75 -5.09 8.95
C ALA A 139 -2.58 -6.00 8.06
N GLU A 140 -1.95 -6.70 7.11
CA GLU A 140 -2.63 -7.69 6.27
C GLU A 140 -3.23 -8.81 7.12
N MET A 141 -2.49 -9.30 8.13
CA MET A 141 -2.99 -10.29 9.08
C MET A 141 -4.21 -9.78 9.86
N LEU A 142 -4.15 -8.56 10.41
CA LEU A 142 -5.26 -7.95 11.16
C LEU A 142 -6.52 -7.81 10.29
N GLY A 143 -6.35 -7.45 9.00
CA GLY A 143 -7.44 -7.40 8.03
C GLY A 143 -8.09 -8.77 7.81
N LYS A 144 -7.28 -9.83 7.66
CA LYS A 144 -7.73 -11.21 7.41
C LYS A 144 -8.56 -11.80 8.56
N ILE A 145 -8.44 -11.29 9.79
CA ILE A 145 -9.09 -11.89 10.98
C ILE A 145 -10.61 -11.82 10.90
N TYR A 146 -11.17 -10.71 10.43
CA TYR A 146 -12.60 -10.43 10.61
C TYR A 146 -13.48 -11.48 9.93
N TYR A 147 -13.35 -11.68 8.61
CA TYR A 147 -14.23 -12.61 7.89
C TYR A 147 -13.90 -14.10 8.11
N GLN A 148 -12.74 -14.40 8.69
CA GLN A 148 -12.43 -15.75 9.17
C GLN A 148 -13.13 -16.08 10.49
N SER A 149 -13.48 -15.05 11.26
CA SER A 149 -14.14 -15.21 12.57
C SER A 149 -15.63 -14.87 12.51
N GLU A 150 -16.01 -13.83 11.79
CA GLU A 150 -17.35 -13.25 11.74
C GLU A 150 -17.90 -13.29 10.31
N LYS A 151 -19.23 -13.21 10.18
CA LYS A 151 -19.92 -13.28 8.86
C LYS A 151 -20.76 -12.05 8.55
N GLU A 152 -20.88 -11.12 9.50
CA GLU A 152 -21.69 -9.92 9.33
C GLU A 152 -21.06 -8.96 8.31
N THR A 153 -21.89 -8.21 7.59
CA THR A 153 -21.40 -7.20 6.65
C THR A 153 -20.87 -5.98 7.42
N VAL A 154 -19.59 -5.66 7.20
CA VAL A 154 -18.96 -4.45 7.70
C VAL A 154 -19.46 -3.25 6.90
N GLN A 155 -19.79 -2.15 7.59
CA GLN A 155 -20.17 -0.88 6.99
C GLN A 155 -19.05 0.15 7.09
N LYS A 156 -18.16 0.00 8.08
CA LYS A 156 -17.03 0.89 8.29
C LYS A 156 -15.82 0.15 8.85
N ILE A 157 -14.65 0.45 8.30
CA ILE A 157 -13.33 0.04 8.81
C ILE A 157 -12.61 1.28 9.31
N GLU A 158 -12.19 1.27 10.56
CA GLU A 158 -11.34 2.31 11.14
C GLU A 158 -9.97 1.73 11.47
N ILE A 159 -8.91 2.36 10.94
CA ILE A 159 -7.52 1.96 11.19
C ILE A 159 -6.87 3.04 12.03
N GLU A 160 -6.53 2.70 13.27
CA GLU A 160 -5.92 3.58 14.24
C GLU A 160 -4.44 3.23 14.42
N TYR A 161 -3.57 4.20 14.17
CA TYR A 161 -2.13 4.12 14.38
C TYR A 161 -1.75 4.86 15.65
N SER A 162 -1.08 4.18 16.58
CA SER A 162 -0.57 4.79 17.80
C SER A 162 0.95 4.66 17.95
N GLY A 163 1.56 5.61 18.65
CA GLY A 163 3.00 5.62 18.93
C GLY A 163 3.83 6.10 17.74
N ASP A 164 5.03 5.53 17.52
CA ASP A 164 5.93 6.02 16.46
C ASP A 164 5.34 5.87 15.04
N LEU A 165 4.35 4.99 14.86
CA LEU A 165 3.61 4.84 13.60
C LEU A 165 2.77 6.08 13.27
N ALA A 166 2.35 6.87 14.26
CA ALA A 166 1.53 8.06 14.01
C ALA A 166 2.27 9.09 13.12
N ASP A 167 3.59 9.19 13.28
CA ASP A 167 4.44 10.14 12.54
C ASP A 167 4.95 9.59 11.20
N LYS A 168 4.63 8.33 10.86
CA LYS A 168 5.06 7.69 9.60
C LYS A 168 4.03 7.81 8.49
N GLU A 169 4.48 7.57 7.26
CA GLU A 169 3.60 7.40 6.10
C GLU A 169 2.91 6.03 6.19
N THR A 170 1.62 6.04 6.52
CA THR A 170 0.83 4.86 6.92
C THR A 170 -0.04 4.30 5.81
N LYS A 171 -0.15 4.98 4.66
CA LYS A 171 -1.08 4.61 3.59
C LYS A 171 -0.86 3.18 3.08
N VAL A 172 0.40 2.75 2.97
CA VAL A 172 0.74 1.37 2.56
C VAL A 172 0.25 0.34 3.60
N ILE A 173 0.36 0.67 4.89
CA ILE A 173 -0.13 -0.17 5.99
C ILE A 173 -1.66 -0.25 5.93
N SER A 174 -2.33 0.88 5.67
CA SER A 174 -3.79 0.93 5.51
C SER A 174 -4.26 0.06 4.35
N LEU A 175 -3.61 0.17 3.18
CA LEU A 175 -3.89 -0.69 2.02
C LEU A 175 -3.65 -2.17 2.33
N SER A 176 -2.68 -2.49 3.17
CA SER A 176 -2.41 -3.88 3.62
C SER A 176 -3.57 -4.43 4.44
N VAL A 177 -4.14 -3.65 5.36
CA VAL A 177 -5.36 -4.03 6.09
C VAL A 177 -6.51 -4.31 5.12
N LEU A 178 -6.72 -3.42 4.14
CA LEU A 178 -7.81 -3.57 3.17
C LEU A 178 -7.63 -4.81 2.30
N LYS A 179 -6.42 -5.03 1.78
CA LYS A 179 -6.07 -6.25 1.04
C LYS A 179 -6.40 -7.49 1.86
N GLY A 180 -5.90 -7.57 3.09
CA GLY A 180 -6.16 -8.71 3.98
C GLY A 180 -7.63 -8.89 4.32
N PHE A 181 -8.39 -7.81 4.46
CA PHE A 181 -9.82 -7.85 4.74
C PHE A 181 -10.65 -8.35 3.56
N LEU A 182 -10.29 -7.96 2.34
CA LEU A 182 -11.06 -8.27 1.13
C LEU A 182 -10.69 -9.64 0.53
N ASP A 183 -9.44 -10.09 0.70
CA ASP A 183 -8.91 -11.33 0.11
C ASP A 183 -9.76 -12.59 0.44
N PRO A 184 -10.29 -12.78 1.67
CA PRO A 184 -11.11 -13.94 2.00
C PRO A 184 -12.53 -13.93 1.38
N VAL A 185 -13.00 -12.78 0.90
CA VAL A 185 -14.42 -12.59 0.50
C VAL A 185 -14.63 -12.23 -0.96
N ILE A 186 -13.63 -11.67 -1.62
CA ILE A 186 -13.70 -11.31 -3.04
C ILE A 186 -13.13 -12.45 -3.90
N LYS A 187 -13.83 -12.80 -4.99
CA LYS A 187 -13.36 -13.82 -5.96
C LYS A 187 -12.27 -13.29 -6.89
N GLU A 188 -12.33 -12.00 -7.20
CA GLU A 188 -11.31 -11.29 -7.97
C GLU A 188 -10.05 -11.11 -7.13
N LYS A 189 -8.88 -11.08 -7.77
CA LYS A 189 -7.62 -10.86 -7.06
C LYS A 189 -7.57 -9.42 -6.51
N VAL A 190 -7.36 -9.32 -5.20
CA VAL A 190 -7.17 -8.04 -4.49
C VAL A 190 -5.67 -7.74 -4.40
N ASN A 191 -5.30 -6.49 -4.69
CA ASN A 191 -3.93 -5.99 -4.56
C ASN A 191 -3.91 -4.58 -3.96
N TYR A 192 -2.70 -4.05 -3.72
CA TYR A 192 -2.53 -2.74 -3.11
C TYR A 192 -3.08 -1.58 -3.95
N VAL A 193 -3.21 -1.76 -5.27
CA VAL A 193 -3.67 -0.73 -6.21
C VAL A 193 -5.20 -0.64 -6.23
N ASN A 194 -5.90 -1.77 -6.13
CA ASN A 194 -7.36 -1.84 -6.27
C ASN A 194 -8.13 -1.96 -4.94
N ALA A 195 -7.46 -2.28 -3.82
CA ALA A 195 -8.14 -2.56 -2.55
C ALA A 195 -9.07 -1.42 -2.08
N GLU A 196 -8.63 -0.16 -2.17
CA GLU A 196 -9.44 0.99 -1.75
C GLU A 196 -10.64 1.21 -2.67
N LEU A 197 -10.45 1.07 -3.99
CA LEU A 197 -11.53 1.16 -4.96
C LEU A 197 -12.58 0.06 -4.76
N MET A 198 -12.13 -1.18 -4.52
CA MET A 198 -13.01 -2.31 -4.22
C MET A 198 -13.81 -2.09 -2.94
N LEU A 199 -13.16 -1.62 -1.87
CA LEU A 199 -13.83 -1.31 -0.62
C LEU A 199 -14.93 -0.24 -0.80
N HIS A 200 -14.62 0.83 -1.55
CA HIS A 200 -15.57 1.88 -1.87
C HIS A 200 -16.76 1.35 -2.70
N ASN A 201 -16.50 0.49 -3.69
CA ASN A 201 -17.55 -0.13 -4.51
C ASN A 201 -18.49 -1.05 -3.68
N MET A 202 -17.99 -1.61 -2.58
CA MET A 202 -18.81 -2.36 -1.61
C MET A 202 -19.61 -1.44 -0.66
N GLY A 203 -19.44 -0.12 -0.74
CA GLY A 203 -20.09 0.85 0.13
C GLY A 203 -19.59 0.82 1.57
N ILE A 204 -18.35 0.37 1.79
CA ILE A 204 -17.73 0.32 3.12
C ILE A 204 -16.91 1.59 3.34
N GLU A 205 -17.22 2.35 4.39
CA GLU A 205 -16.47 3.55 4.78
C GLU A 205 -15.10 3.14 5.34
N MET A 206 -14.04 3.87 4.96
CA MET A 206 -12.72 3.72 5.56
C MET A 206 -12.33 5.00 6.27
N VAL A 207 -11.86 4.86 7.51
CA VAL A 207 -11.35 5.97 8.31
C VAL A 207 -9.96 5.61 8.80
N GLU A 208 -9.03 6.55 8.62
CA GLU A 208 -7.70 6.46 9.19
C GLU A 208 -7.56 7.48 10.32
N SER A 209 -7.04 7.04 11.47
CA SER A 209 -6.78 7.90 12.62
C SER A 209 -5.37 7.67 13.16
N LYS A 210 -4.77 8.73 13.70
CA LYS A 210 -3.40 8.73 14.23
C LYS A 210 -3.42 9.33 15.63
N ARG A 211 -2.77 8.65 16.57
CA ARG A 211 -2.69 9.05 17.98
C ARG A 211 -1.25 9.04 18.48
N SER A 212 -0.72 10.21 18.81
CA SER A 212 0.65 10.38 19.32
C SER A 212 0.83 9.91 20.76
N GLN A 213 -0.24 9.53 21.46
CA GLN A 213 -0.19 9.15 22.87
C GLN A 213 0.29 7.69 23.03
N LEU A 214 1.42 7.54 23.72
CA LEU A 214 1.96 6.24 24.12
C LEU A 214 1.22 5.76 25.38
N ASP A 215 0.34 4.76 25.22
CA ASP A 215 -0.28 4.07 26.36
C ASP A 215 0.65 2.95 26.86
N LYS A 216 0.56 1.74 26.28
CA LYS A 216 1.33 0.55 26.72
C LYS A 216 2.36 0.04 25.72
N TYR A 217 2.25 0.41 24.45
CA TYR A 217 3.07 -0.10 23.36
C TYR A 217 3.69 1.06 22.60
N THR A 218 4.94 0.90 22.17
CA THR A 218 5.68 1.90 21.38
C THR A 218 5.05 2.13 20.01
N ASN A 219 4.43 1.10 19.44
CA ASN A 219 3.74 1.13 18.16
C ASN A 219 2.52 0.22 18.24
N LEU A 220 1.35 0.67 17.80
CA LEU A 220 0.13 -0.15 17.80
C LEU A 220 -0.70 0.13 16.55
N ILE A 221 -1.16 -0.93 15.90
CA ILE A 221 -2.16 -0.87 14.83
C ILE A 221 -3.44 -1.47 15.41
N THR A 222 -4.53 -0.69 15.40
CA THR A 222 -5.86 -1.19 15.76
C THR A 222 -6.78 -1.07 14.57
N VAL A 223 -7.42 -2.17 14.18
CA VAL A 223 -8.43 -2.21 13.13
C VAL A 223 -9.79 -2.44 13.77
N LYS A 224 -10.72 -1.52 13.57
CA LYS A 224 -12.11 -1.62 14.07
C LYS A 224 -13.03 -1.89 12.90
N PHE A 225 -13.80 -2.96 12.99
CA PHE A 225 -14.82 -3.36 12.04
C PHE A 225 -16.19 -3.04 12.64
N THR A 226 -16.92 -2.13 12.03
CA THR A 226 -18.26 -1.72 12.46
C THR A 226 -19.32 -2.32 11.56
N THR A 227 -20.26 -3.04 12.14
CA THR A 227 -21.47 -3.56 11.48
C THR A 227 -22.69 -2.76 11.95
N LYS A 228 -23.87 -3.11 11.43
CA LYS A 228 -25.15 -2.55 11.92
C LYS A 228 -25.41 -2.79 13.41
N GLN A 229 -24.78 -3.81 14.00
CA GLN A 229 -25.12 -4.32 15.33
C GLN A 229 -24.05 -3.97 16.37
N ARG A 230 -22.77 -3.98 15.97
CA ARG A 230 -21.64 -3.84 16.90
C ARG A 230 -20.37 -3.38 16.20
N THR A 231 -19.43 -2.91 17.00
CA THR A 231 -18.06 -2.66 16.58
C THR A 231 -17.14 -3.67 17.26
N LEU A 232 -16.27 -4.29 16.46
CA LEU A 232 -15.27 -5.24 16.92
C LEU A 232 -13.88 -4.72 16.55
N SER A 233 -12.91 -4.85 17.46
CA SER A 233 -11.53 -4.40 17.22
C SER A 233 -10.54 -5.55 17.27
N VAL A 234 -9.49 -5.46 16.48
CA VAL A 234 -8.28 -6.29 16.63
C VAL A 234 -7.09 -5.35 16.69
N SER A 235 -6.12 -5.66 17.55
CA SER A 235 -4.92 -4.83 17.69
C SER A 235 -3.66 -5.69 17.66
N GLY A 236 -2.63 -5.18 17.01
CA GLY A 236 -1.31 -5.81 17.02
C GLY A 236 -0.18 -4.79 17.06
N THR A 237 0.98 -5.27 17.46
CA THR A 237 2.21 -4.49 17.63
C THR A 237 3.41 -5.29 17.12
N ILE A 238 4.49 -4.58 16.80
CA ILE A 238 5.80 -5.17 16.49
C ILE A 238 6.73 -4.82 17.65
N PHE A 239 7.26 -5.83 18.31
CA PHE A 239 8.27 -5.71 19.37
C PHE A 239 9.67 -5.90 18.79
N ALA A 240 10.63 -5.11 19.30
CA ALA A 240 12.06 -5.25 19.02
C ALA A 240 12.40 -5.52 17.53
N LYS A 241 13.16 -6.59 17.23
CA LYS A 241 13.60 -6.99 15.89
C LYS A 241 12.54 -7.84 15.18
N GLU A 242 11.39 -7.24 14.88
CA GLU A 242 10.32 -7.82 14.03
C GLU A 242 9.41 -8.89 14.68
N GLU A 243 9.36 -8.97 16.01
CA GLU A 243 8.44 -9.90 16.68
C GLU A 243 6.99 -9.38 16.64
N MET A 244 6.14 -10.03 15.85
CA MET A 244 4.73 -9.69 15.74
C MET A 244 3.94 -10.22 16.95
N ARG A 245 3.13 -9.36 17.57
CA ARG A 245 2.20 -9.76 18.64
C ARG A 245 0.81 -9.21 18.36
N ILE A 246 -0.19 -10.07 18.48
CA ILE A 246 -1.60 -9.65 18.57
C ILE A 246 -1.91 -9.45 20.05
N VAL A 247 -2.44 -8.27 20.38
CA VAL A 247 -2.61 -7.81 21.77
C VAL A 247 -4.06 -7.54 22.17
N ASP A 248 -4.94 -7.47 21.18
CA ASP A 248 -6.39 -7.41 21.36
C ASP A 248 -7.08 -8.22 20.28
N PHE A 249 -8.06 -9.03 20.69
CA PHE A 249 -8.97 -9.68 19.77
C PHE A 249 -10.39 -9.51 20.27
N PHE A 250 -11.17 -8.68 19.58
CA PHE A 250 -12.57 -8.39 19.87
C PHE A 250 -12.81 -8.00 21.35
N GLY A 251 -11.90 -7.20 21.90
CA GLY A 251 -11.97 -6.70 23.27
C GLY A 251 -11.39 -7.64 24.34
N TYR A 252 -10.84 -8.79 23.95
CA TYR A 252 -10.07 -9.65 24.85
C TYR A 252 -8.59 -9.28 24.77
N LYS A 253 -7.99 -8.90 25.91
CA LYS A 253 -6.55 -8.58 25.99
C LYS A 253 -5.73 -9.86 26.08
N LEU A 254 -4.70 -9.93 25.26
CA LEU A 254 -3.86 -11.10 25.06
C LEU A 254 -2.50 -10.66 24.55
N ASP A 255 -1.61 -11.61 24.35
CA ASP A 255 -0.23 -11.39 23.92
C ASP A 255 0.23 -12.71 23.30
N PHE A 256 -0.03 -12.87 22.00
CA PHE A 256 0.39 -14.05 21.26
C PHE A 256 1.11 -13.66 19.97
N GLU A 257 2.09 -14.48 19.64
CA GLU A 257 2.75 -14.46 18.35
C GLU A 257 1.95 -15.30 17.35
N PRO A 258 1.54 -14.70 16.23
CA PRO A 258 0.72 -15.40 15.26
C PRO A 258 1.53 -16.48 14.54
N THR A 259 0.92 -17.65 14.43
CA THR A 259 1.41 -18.78 13.62
C THR A 259 0.52 -18.93 12.38
N PRO A 260 0.92 -19.71 11.36
CA PRO A 260 0.12 -19.88 10.14
C PRO A 260 -1.30 -20.41 10.38
N TYR A 261 -1.50 -21.18 11.46
CA TYR A 261 -2.78 -21.78 11.83
C TYR A 261 -3.11 -21.49 13.29
N ILE A 262 -4.25 -20.85 13.53
CA ILE A 262 -4.72 -20.54 14.88
C ILE A 262 -6.16 -20.97 15.06
N VAL A 263 -6.42 -21.80 16.07
CA VAL A 263 -7.78 -22.15 16.48
C VAL A 263 -8.23 -21.13 17.54
N ALA A 264 -9.10 -20.21 17.13
CA ALA A 264 -9.74 -19.23 18.01
C ALA A 264 -11.05 -19.80 18.55
N ILE A 265 -11.14 -19.94 19.88
CA ILE A 265 -12.26 -20.58 20.57
C ILE A 265 -12.89 -19.59 21.54
N GLN A 266 -14.20 -19.41 21.46
CA GLN A 266 -14.95 -18.73 22.51
C GLN A 266 -15.66 -19.77 23.36
N ASN A 267 -15.52 -19.70 24.68
CA ASN A 267 -16.09 -20.68 25.61
C ASN A 267 -16.57 -20.04 26.92
N ILE A 268 -17.32 -20.79 27.72
CA ILE A 268 -17.62 -20.46 29.12
C ILE A 268 -16.48 -20.99 30.00
N ASP A 269 -15.95 -20.15 30.89
CA ASP A 269 -14.83 -20.49 31.79
C ASP A 269 -15.27 -21.46 32.90
N LYS A 270 -15.10 -22.77 32.65
CA LYS A 270 -15.41 -23.85 33.59
C LYS A 270 -14.33 -24.92 33.67
N PRO A 271 -14.24 -25.66 34.80
CA PRO A 271 -13.21 -26.68 34.98
C PRO A 271 -13.15 -27.72 33.85
N GLY A 272 -11.93 -28.08 33.44
CA GLY A 272 -11.66 -29.11 32.43
C GLY A 272 -11.70 -28.65 30.98
N MET A 273 -12.09 -27.40 30.68
CA MET A 273 -12.17 -26.89 29.31
C MET A 273 -10.84 -27.01 28.53
N ILE A 274 -9.74 -26.54 29.13
CA ILE A 274 -8.40 -26.59 28.52
C ILE A 274 -8.00 -28.04 28.21
N GLY A 275 -8.19 -28.95 29.17
CA GLY A 275 -7.86 -30.36 29.00
C GLY A 275 -8.66 -31.03 27.88
N ARG A 276 -9.96 -30.72 27.77
CA ARG A 276 -10.82 -31.27 26.71
C ARG A 276 -10.36 -30.83 25.32
N ILE A 277 -10.06 -29.54 25.15
CA ILE A 277 -9.59 -29.00 23.87
C ILE A 277 -8.23 -29.60 23.50
N GLY A 278 -7.28 -29.62 24.44
CA GLY A 278 -5.96 -30.22 24.21
C GLY A 278 -6.04 -31.71 23.88
N THR A 279 -6.98 -32.44 24.49
CA THR A 279 -7.20 -33.87 24.19
C THR A 279 -7.73 -34.08 22.78
N VAL A 280 -8.70 -33.29 22.32
CA VAL A 280 -9.23 -33.39 20.95
C VAL A 280 -8.13 -33.15 19.92
N LEU A 281 -7.35 -32.07 20.09
CA LEU A 281 -6.24 -31.76 19.20
C LEU A 281 -5.14 -32.84 19.23
N GLY A 282 -4.78 -33.32 20.42
CA GLY A 282 -3.80 -34.39 20.59
C GLY A 282 -4.23 -35.72 19.94
N ASN A 283 -5.51 -36.09 20.06
CA ASN A 283 -6.06 -37.28 19.43
C ASN A 283 -6.08 -37.19 17.90
N ALA A 284 -6.23 -35.98 17.37
CA ALA A 284 -6.11 -35.69 15.94
C ALA A 284 -4.64 -35.58 15.46
N GLY A 285 -3.66 -35.77 16.37
CA GLY A 285 -2.23 -35.66 16.05
C GLY A 285 -1.78 -34.22 15.75
N VAL A 286 -2.54 -33.21 16.19
CA VAL A 286 -2.23 -31.79 16.00
C VAL A 286 -1.33 -31.30 17.12
N ASN A 287 -0.11 -30.87 16.78
CA ASN A 287 0.79 -30.28 17.77
C ASN A 287 0.38 -28.84 18.12
N ILE A 288 0.50 -28.49 19.40
CA ILE A 288 0.16 -27.17 19.93
C ILE A 288 1.46 -26.42 20.22
N ALA A 289 1.74 -25.37 19.44
CA ALA A 289 2.92 -24.54 19.61
C ALA A 289 2.79 -23.58 20.80
N ALA A 290 1.61 -22.97 20.95
CA ALA A 290 1.32 -22.04 22.03
C ALA A 290 -0.18 -21.99 22.32
N MET A 291 -0.53 -21.75 23.58
CA MET A 291 -1.92 -21.50 23.99
C MET A 291 -2.00 -20.28 24.88
N GLN A 292 -3.03 -19.47 24.65
CA GLN A 292 -3.37 -18.37 25.52
C GLN A 292 -4.86 -18.32 25.78
N TRP A 293 -5.22 -18.07 27.05
CA TRP A 293 -6.60 -17.85 27.46
C TRP A 293 -6.74 -16.43 27.99
N SER A 294 -7.75 -15.74 27.49
CA SER A 294 -8.15 -14.43 28.00
C SER A 294 -9.58 -14.48 28.47
N ARG A 295 -9.85 -13.83 29.60
CA ARG A 295 -11.19 -13.67 30.17
C ARG A 295 -11.35 -12.27 30.72
N ASN A 296 -12.50 -11.66 30.47
CA ASN A 296 -12.80 -10.34 31.03
C ASN A 296 -13.27 -10.45 32.49
N ARG A 297 -13.99 -11.52 32.86
CA ARG A 297 -14.46 -11.81 34.22
C ARG A 297 -14.42 -13.31 34.50
N LYS A 298 -14.21 -13.69 35.76
CA LYS A 298 -14.16 -15.09 36.21
C LYS A 298 -15.55 -15.74 36.08
N GLY A 299 -15.65 -16.89 35.42
CA GLY A 299 -16.90 -17.65 35.24
C GLY A 299 -17.80 -17.18 34.10
N GLU A 300 -17.37 -16.18 33.32
CA GLU A 300 -18.09 -15.69 32.14
C GLU A 300 -17.47 -16.26 30.84
N LYS A 301 -17.66 -15.55 29.72
CA LYS A 301 -17.04 -15.86 28.44
C LYS A 301 -15.53 -15.67 28.51
N ALA A 302 -14.82 -16.62 27.94
CA ALA A 302 -13.39 -16.59 27.71
C ALA A 302 -13.11 -16.83 26.23
N VAL A 303 -11.95 -16.37 25.78
CA VAL A 303 -11.43 -16.64 24.44
C VAL A 303 -10.08 -17.33 24.58
N ALA A 304 -9.92 -18.41 23.81
CA ALA A 304 -8.68 -19.14 23.66
C ALA A 304 -8.10 -18.91 22.27
N PHE A 305 -6.79 -18.73 22.21
CA PHE A 305 -6.01 -18.81 20.99
C PHE A 305 -5.06 -19.99 21.11
N VAL A 306 -5.23 -20.96 20.22
CA VAL A 306 -4.39 -22.15 20.15
C VAL A 306 -3.63 -22.10 18.83
N SER A 307 -2.34 -21.78 18.91
CA SER A 307 -1.43 -21.86 17.76
C SER A 307 -1.04 -23.32 17.53
N VAL A 308 -1.17 -23.78 16.30
CA VAL A 308 -0.92 -25.16 15.91
C VAL A 308 0.02 -25.23 14.71
N ASP A 309 0.84 -26.27 14.65
CA ASP A 309 1.89 -26.40 13.62
C ASP A 309 1.34 -26.79 12.24
N GLN A 310 0.10 -27.27 12.21
CA GLN A 310 -0.53 -27.81 11.01
C GLN A 310 -1.99 -27.40 10.90
N ASN A 311 -2.52 -27.47 9.69
CA ASN A 311 -3.94 -27.24 9.44
C ASN A 311 -4.80 -28.23 10.25
N VAL A 312 -5.91 -27.75 10.81
CA VAL A 312 -6.89 -28.57 11.54
C VAL A 312 -8.06 -28.88 10.61
N ASP A 313 -8.42 -30.15 10.49
CA ASP A 313 -9.55 -30.56 9.64
C ASP A 313 -10.91 -30.19 10.26
N ASP A 314 -11.93 -30.15 9.41
CA ASP A 314 -13.28 -29.75 9.83
C ASP A 314 -13.88 -30.71 10.86
N GLN A 315 -13.52 -32.00 10.80
CA GLN A 315 -13.98 -33.01 11.76
C GLN A 315 -13.49 -32.69 13.18
N THR A 316 -12.20 -32.38 13.32
CA THR A 316 -11.58 -32.01 14.60
C THR A 316 -12.16 -30.70 15.12
N LEU A 317 -12.37 -29.71 14.25
CA LEU A 317 -13.03 -28.46 14.64
C LEU A 317 -14.47 -28.70 15.11
N ASP A 318 -15.22 -29.60 14.47
CA ASP A 318 -16.57 -29.99 14.89
C ASP A 318 -16.59 -30.73 16.23
N GLU A 319 -15.59 -31.57 16.52
CA GLU A 319 -15.42 -32.19 17.83
C GLU A 319 -15.22 -31.14 18.92
N ILE A 320 -14.39 -30.12 18.66
CA ILE A 320 -14.21 -28.99 19.59
C ILE A 320 -15.53 -28.23 19.78
N ARG A 321 -16.30 -27.97 18.72
CA ARG A 321 -17.60 -27.27 18.78
C ARG A 321 -18.62 -28.03 19.64
N ARG A 322 -18.53 -29.36 19.71
CA ARG A 322 -19.44 -30.21 20.52
C ARG A 322 -19.07 -30.25 22.00
N ILE A 323 -17.91 -29.73 22.39
CA ILE A 323 -17.54 -29.65 23.81
C ILE A 323 -18.52 -28.73 24.53
N ASP A 324 -19.23 -29.29 25.51
CA ASP A 324 -20.14 -28.53 26.36
C ASP A 324 -19.45 -27.28 26.93
N GLY A 325 -20.01 -26.11 26.67
CA GLY A 325 -19.48 -24.79 27.06
C GLY A 325 -18.66 -24.06 25.98
N VAL A 326 -18.36 -24.69 24.84
CA VAL A 326 -17.82 -23.99 23.66
C VAL A 326 -18.95 -23.27 22.95
N LEU A 327 -18.74 -22.00 22.65
CA LEU A 327 -19.71 -21.11 22.01
C LEU A 327 -19.37 -20.88 20.53
N LYS A 328 -18.09 -20.86 20.19
CA LYS A 328 -17.61 -20.59 18.82
C LYS A 328 -16.21 -21.17 18.62
N VAL A 329 -15.95 -21.67 17.41
CA VAL A 329 -14.62 -22.14 16.98
C VAL A 329 -14.38 -21.65 15.56
N SER A 330 -13.29 -20.91 15.38
CA SER A 330 -12.85 -20.39 14.09
C SER A 330 -11.39 -20.79 13.86
N LEU A 331 -11.08 -21.30 12.67
CA LEU A 331 -9.71 -21.54 12.26
C LEU A 331 -9.24 -20.33 11.46
N LEU A 332 -8.26 -19.61 12.00
CA LEU A 332 -7.60 -18.49 11.35
C LEU A 332 -6.39 -19.01 10.58
N ARG A 333 -6.26 -18.56 9.34
CA ARG A 333 -5.18 -18.86 8.40
C ARG A 333 -4.55 -17.54 8.01
N PHE A 334 -3.23 -17.45 8.13
CA PHE A 334 -2.47 -16.23 7.84
C PHE A 334 -1.46 -16.43 6.73
#